data_AF-E9G289-F1
#
_entry.id   AF-E9G289-F1
#
_cell.length_a   1.000
_cell.length_b   1.000
_cell.length_c   1.000
_cell.angle_alpha   90.00
_cell.angle_beta   90.00
_cell.angle_gamma   90.00
#
_symmetry.space_group_name_H-M   'P 1'
#
loop_
_entity.id
_entity.type
_entity.pdbx_description
1 polymer ?
#
loop_
_entity_poly.entity_id
_entity_poly.type
_entity_poly.pdbx_seq_one_letter_code
_entity_poly.pdbx_strand_id
1 'polypeptide(L)'
;SLRENVLFYVTAFFCLVAVFSLFIFLFLVPFFIEPALATIYMEFDPEPVICETTEASFHRGLSNCQWSSCREGCTKEVYECWHIRVRYRSPVPKEGAYALADEGGEGLHVHEARLQPNVKGCGYPPDVECNNTFASAYGILGANFSCYYSLIDPTLAITQLNIAKVRAELIYCLTIPIILFVISVVYL
;
A
#
# COMPACT_ATOMS: atom_id res chain seq x y z
N SER A 1 47.39 -28.13 -1.64
CA SER A 1 47.00 -27.58 -0.32
C SER A 1 46.35 -26.21 -0.43
N LEU A 2 47.08 -25.08 -0.54
CA LEU A 2 46.45 -23.74 -0.50
C LEU A 2 45.40 -23.49 -1.61
N ARG A 3 45.71 -23.82 -2.87
CA ARG A 3 44.80 -23.63 -4.01
C ARG A 3 43.50 -24.43 -3.88
N GLU A 4 43.59 -25.68 -3.41
CA GLU A 4 42.43 -26.57 -3.24
C GLU A 4 41.54 -26.08 -2.09
N ASN A 5 42.16 -25.64 -0.98
CA ASN A 5 41.44 -25.05 0.14
C ASN A 5 40.72 -23.77 -0.30
N VAL A 6 41.40 -22.89 -1.05
CA VAL A 6 40.78 -21.67 -1.58
C VAL A 6 39.62 -22.00 -2.51
N LEU A 7 39.80 -22.93 -3.45
CA LEU A 7 38.71 -23.34 -4.35
C LEU A 7 37.51 -23.89 -3.58
N PHE A 8 37.75 -24.75 -2.59
CA PHE A 8 36.70 -25.30 -1.73
C PHE A 8 35.93 -24.21 -0.99
N TYR A 9 36.61 -23.25 -0.36
CA TYR A 9 35.94 -22.17 0.38
C TYR A 9 35.17 -21.23 -0.54
N VAL A 10 35.69 -20.91 -1.73
CA VAL A 10 35.01 -20.02 -2.67
C VAL A 10 33.76 -20.71 -3.25
N THR A 11 33.85 -21.99 -3.64
CA THR A 11 32.69 -22.77 -4.08
C THR A 11 31.63 -22.89 -2.97
N ALA A 12 32.04 -23.17 -1.74
CA ALA A 12 31.13 -23.20 -0.59
C ALA A 12 30.44 -21.84 -0.37
N PHE A 13 31.19 -20.74 -0.49
CA PHE A 13 30.65 -19.38 -0.37
C PHE A 13 29.58 -19.08 -1.43
N PHE A 14 29.85 -19.34 -2.71
CA PHE A 14 28.87 -19.08 -3.77
C PHE A 14 27.63 -19.99 -3.68
N CYS A 15 27.79 -21.24 -3.25
CA CYS A 15 26.67 -22.12 -2.90
C CYS A 15 25.79 -21.50 -1.81
N LEU A 16 26.39 -21.01 -0.72
CA LEU A 16 25.65 -20.35 0.35
C LEU A 16 24.93 -19.09 -0.15
N VAL A 17 25.61 -18.23 -0.90
CA VAL A 17 25.00 -17.02 -1.48
C VAL A 17 23.83 -17.36 -2.39
N ALA A 18 23.93 -18.40 -3.23
CA ALA A 18 22.83 -18.84 -4.09
C ALA A 18 21.60 -19.26 -3.28
N VAL A 19 21.82 -20.09 -2.25
CA VAL A 19 20.75 -20.58 -1.38
C VAL A 19 20.09 -19.42 -0.63
N PHE A 20 20.88 -18.57 0.04
CA PHE A 20 20.33 -17.42 0.76
C PHE A 20 19.60 -16.43 -0.15
N SER A 21 20.13 -16.16 -1.35
CA SER A 21 19.47 -15.25 -2.31
C SER A 21 18.11 -15.78 -2.76
N LEU A 22 18.00 -17.09 -2.99
CA LEU A 22 16.74 -17.73 -3.34
C LEU A 22 15.74 -17.65 -2.18
N PHE A 23 16.15 -17.97 -0.95
CA PHE A 23 15.28 -17.85 0.22
C PHE A 23 14.81 -16.41 0.45
N ILE A 24 15.72 -15.44 0.40
CA ILE A 24 15.39 -14.02 0.53
C ILE A 24 14.35 -13.63 -0.52
N PHE A 25 14.56 -14.00 -1.79
CA PHE A 25 13.60 -13.70 -2.86
C PHE A 25 12.20 -14.28 -2.57
N LEU A 26 12.12 -15.54 -2.13
CA LEU A 26 10.84 -16.18 -1.81
C LEU A 26 10.08 -15.47 -0.67
N PHE A 27 10.78 -14.92 0.32
CA PHE A 27 10.14 -14.12 1.38
C PHE A 27 9.79 -12.71 0.93
N LEU A 28 10.59 -12.10 0.05
CA LEU A 28 10.30 -10.75 -0.47
C LEU A 28 9.02 -10.71 -1.31
N VAL A 29 8.65 -11.81 -1.98
CA VAL A 29 7.45 -11.88 -2.81
C VAL A 29 6.17 -11.51 -2.03
N PRO A 30 5.74 -12.27 -1.01
CA PRO A 30 4.50 -11.98 -0.29
C PRO A 30 4.57 -10.72 0.58
N PHE A 31 5.76 -10.35 1.07
CA PHE A 31 5.89 -9.26 2.03
C PHE A 31 6.12 -7.89 1.42
N PHE A 32 6.79 -7.79 0.28
CA PHE A 32 7.17 -6.50 -0.32
C PHE A 32 6.72 -6.36 -1.75
N ILE A 33 6.91 -7.39 -2.58
CA ILE A 33 6.62 -7.32 -4.02
C ILE A 33 5.10 -7.26 -4.25
N GLU A 34 4.33 -8.16 -3.64
CA GLU A 34 2.87 -8.18 -3.78
C GLU A 34 2.20 -6.89 -3.28
N PRO A 35 2.55 -6.33 -2.10
CA PRO A 35 2.04 -5.03 -1.67
C PRO A 35 2.41 -3.86 -2.62
N ALA A 36 3.65 -3.83 -3.12
CA ALA A 36 4.09 -2.79 -4.05
C ALA A 36 3.35 -2.86 -5.39
N LEU A 37 3.20 -4.07 -5.95
CA LEU A 37 2.45 -4.28 -7.18
C LEU A 37 0.98 -3.90 -7.02
N ALA A 38 0.33 -4.28 -5.91
CA ALA A 38 -1.04 -3.88 -5.63
C ALA A 38 -1.20 -2.35 -5.61
N THR A 39 -0.21 -1.63 -5.08
CA THR A 39 -0.23 -0.16 -5.09
C THR A 39 -0.10 0.43 -6.48
N ILE A 40 0.77 -0.14 -7.31
CA ILE A 40 0.97 0.30 -8.70
C ILE A 40 -0.28 0.01 -9.55
N TYR A 41 -0.89 -1.16 -9.40
CA TYR A 41 -2.06 -1.57 -10.19
C TYR A 41 -3.34 -0.83 -9.86
N MET A 42 -3.45 -0.20 -8.68
CA MET A 42 -4.61 0.63 -8.34
C MET A 42 -4.59 1.99 -9.05
N GLU A 43 -3.50 2.34 -9.75
CA GLU A 43 -3.36 3.58 -10.53
C GLU A 43 -3.91 4.80 -9.80
N PHE A 44 -3.24 5.22 -8.74
CA PHE A 44 -3.60 6.46 -8.06
C PHE A 44 -3.21 7.67 -8.90
N ASP A 45 -4.10 8.65 -8.94
CA ASP A 45 -3.77 9.98 -9.46
C ASP A 45 -2.65 10.59 -8.59
N PRO A 46 -1.50 11.00 -9.15
CA PRO A 46 -0.44 11.63 -8.38
C PRO A 46 -0.80 13.03 -7.88
N GLU A 47 -1.85 13.66 -8.42
CA GLU A 47 -2.34 14.94 -7.94
C GLU A 47 -3.37 14.73 -6.81
N PRO A 48 -3.11 15.25 -5.59
CA PRO A 48 -4.03 15.08 -4.49
C PRO A 48 -5.29 15.92 -4.68
N VAL A 49 -6.43 15.38 -4.27
CA VAL A 49 -7.71 16.09 -4.19
C VAL A 49 -8.05 16.41 -2.74
N ILE A 50 -9.07 17.25 -2.53
CA ILE A 50 -9.62 17.52 -1.21
C ILE A 50 -10.69 16.47 -0.88
N CYS A 51 -10.42 15.69 0.17
CA CYS A 51 -11.39 14.79 0.79
C CYS A 51 -12.07 15.48 1.97
N GLU A 52 -13.38 15.33 2.05
CA GLU A 52 -14.21 15.73 3.20
C GLU A 52 -14.70 14.48 3.93
N THR A 53 -14.47 14.36 5.24
CA THR A 53 -15.01 13.23 6.02
C THR A 53 -16.52 13.34 6.18
N THR A 54 -17.27 12.39 5.61
CA THR A 54 -18.74 12.35 5.67
C THR A 54 -19.26 11.44 6.78
N GLU A 55 -18.50 10.40 7.13
CA GLU A 55 -18.85 9.45 8.19
C GLU A 55 -17.59 9.03 8.92
N ALA A 56 -17.66 8.95 10.25
CA ALA A 56 -16.63 8.36 11.09
C ALA A 56 -17.28 7.59 12.24
N SER A 57 -17.18 6.26 12.21
CA SER A 57 -17.76 5.39 13.24
C SER A 57 -16.77 4.30 13.67
N PHE A 58 -16.72 4.03 14.97
CA PHE A 58 -15.90 2.97 15.55
C PHE A 58 -16.79 1.78 15.90
N HIS A 59 -16.41 0.60 15.45
CA HIS A 59 -17.17 -0.63 15.63
C HIS A 59 -16.34 -1.68 16.37
N ARG A 60 -17.05 -2.56 17.10
CA ARG A 60 -16.48 -3.73 17.75
C ARG A 60 -17.24 -4.99 17.37
N GLY A 61 -16.52 -6.11 17.34
CA GLY A 61 -17.02 -7.43 17.02
C GLY A 61 -16.83 -7.81 15.56
N LEU A 62 -16.59 -9.11 15.33
CA LEU A 62 -16.26 -9.67 14.03
C LEU A 62 -17.33 -9.38 12.96
N SER A 63 -18.62 -9.43 13.34
CA SER A 63 -19.75 -9.22 12.43
C SER A 63 -19.91 -7.77 11.98
N ASN A 64 -19.45 -6.81 12.78
CA ASN A 64 -19.61 -5.39 12.50
C ASN A 64 -18.42 -4.81 11.72
N CYS A 65 -17.31 -5.56 11.64
CA CYS A 65 -16.06 -5.16 10.99
C CYS A 65 -15.84 -5.91 9.66
N GLN A 66 -16.77 -5.74 8.71
CA GLN A 66 -16.60 -6.29 7.35
C GLN A 66 -15.44 -5.63 6.58
N TRP A 67 -15.14 -4.37 6.91
CA TRP A 67 -13.98 -3.64 6.41
C TRP A 67 -13.41 -2.75 7.52
N SER A 68 -12.23 -2.18 7.30
CA SER A 68 -11.67 -1.16 8.19
C SER A 68 -10.92 -0.12 7.36
N SER A 69 -10.96 1.11 7.84
CA SER A 69 -10.19 2.23 7.29
C SER A 69 -8.72 2.10 7.65
N CYS A 70 -8.44 1.62 8.86
CA CYS A 70 -7.08 1.44 9.36
C CYS A 70 -6.99 0.16 10.19
N ARG A 71 -5.88 -0.57 10.05
CA ARG A 71 -5.59 -1.77 10.82
C ARG A 71 -4.14 -1.83 11.28
N GLU A 72 -3.94 -1.96 12.58
CA GLU A 72 -2.64 -2.31 13.16
C GLU A 72 -2.40 -3.83 13.02
N GLY A 73 -1.50 -4.18 12.10
CA GLY A 73 -1.13 -5.53 11.73
C GLY A 73 -1.96 -6.10 10.60
N CYS A 74 -1.31 -6.41 9.47
CA CYS A 74 -1.97 -6.93 8.28
C CYS A 74 -2.44 -8.39 8.44
N THR A 75 -1.84 -9.16 9.34
CA THR A 75 -2.12 -10.59 9.58
C THR A 75 -2.94 -10.88 10.84
N LYS A 76 -3.35 -9.83 11.59
CA LYS A 76 -4.13 -9.98 12.82
C LYS A 76 -5.54 -10.50 12.49
N GLU A 77 -6.43 -10.68 13.45
CA GLU A 77 -7.89 -10.69 13.25
C GLU A 77 -8.47 -9.33 13.63
N VAL A 78 -9.50 -8.84 12.90
CA VAL A 78 -10.13 -7.54 13.20
C VAL A 78 -11.31 -7.74 14.12
N TYR A 79 -11.20 -7.29 15.37
CA TYR A 79 -12.31 -7.20 16.31
C TYR A 79 -12.72 -5.76 16.59
N GLU A 80 -11.88 -4.79 16.23
CA GLU A 80 -12.10 -3.36 16.41
C GLU A 80 -11.71 -2.66 15.10
N CYS A 81 -12.60 -1.84 14.55
CA CYS A 81 -12.40 -1.20 13.26
C CYS A 81 -12.99 0.21 13.22
N TRP A 82 -12.36 1.06 12.41
CA TRP A 82 -12.84 2.39 12.08
C TRP A 82 -13.45 2.38 10.69
N HIS A 83 -14.67 2.89 10.55
CA HIS A 83 -15.31 3.18 9.27
C HIS A 83 -15.28 4.69 9.05
N ILE A 84 -14.35 5.15 8.21
CA ILE A 84 -14.16 6.54 7.82
C ILE A 84 -14.46 6.62 6.32
N ARG A 85 -15.55 7.32 5.99
CA ARG A 85 -15.91 7.62 4.61
C ARG A 85 -15.59 9.07 4.30
N VAL A 86 -15.08 9.28 3.10
CA VAL A 86 -14.76 10.58 2.57
C VAL A 86 -15.51 10.82 1.26
N ARG A 87 -15.87 12.08 1.04
CA ARG A 87 -16.35 12.57 -0.24
C ARG A 87 -15.24 13.37 -0.91
N TYR A 88 -15.02 13.12 -2.19
CA TYR A 88 -14.09 13.91 -3.00
C TYR A 88 -14.69 14.19 -4.37
N ARG A 89 -14.05 15.08 -5.11
CA ARG A 89 -14.47 15.47 -6.46
C ARG A 89 -13.36 15.14 -7.45
N SER A 90 -13.69 14.50 -8.57
CA SER A 90 -12.72 14.07 -9.59
C SER A 90 -13.34 14.14 -11.00
N PRO A 91 -12.53 14.41 -12.05
CA PRO A 91 -13.01 14.39 -13.44
C PRO A 91 -13.38 12.98 -13.92
N VAL A 92 -13.00 11.93 -13.19
CA VAL A 92 -13.32 10.54 -13.54
C VAL A 92 -14.81 10.27 -13.33
N PRO A 93 -15.57 9.86 -14.36
CA PRO A 93 -16.96 9.46 -14.20
C PRO A 93 -17.04 8.11 -13.50
N LYS A 94 -17.93 7.97 -12.51
CA LYS A 94 -18.31 6.66 -11.95
C LYS A 94 -19.74 6.34 -12.36
N GLU A 95 -20.04 5.06 -12.54
CA GLU A 95 -21.43 4.61 -12.60
C GLU A 95 -22.16 5.04 -11.32
N GLY A 96 -23.18 5.89 -11.48
CA GLY A 96 -23.97 6.43 -10.37
C GLY A 96 -23.41 7.68 -9.69
N ALA A 97 -22.31 8.28 -10.18
CA ALA A 97 -21.88 9.58 -9.69
C ALA A 97 -22.78 10.70 -10.23
N TYR A 98 -23.31 11.52 -9.32
CA TYR A 98 -24.04 12.72 -9.70
C TYR A 98 -23.03 13.77 -10.19
N ALA A 99 -23.19 14.21 -11.44
CA ALA A 99 -22.51 15.41 -11.90
C ALA A 99 -23.13 16.61 -11.17
N LEU A 100 -22.33 17.33 -10.40
CA LEU A 100 -22.74 18.66 -9.96
C LEU A 100 -22.61 19.57 -11.18
N ALA A 101 -23.74 20.03 -11.70
CA ALA A 101 -23.75 21.09 -12.70
C ALA A 101 -23.30 22.38 -12.00
N ASP A 102 -22.01 22.67 -12.04
CA ASP A 102 -21.49 23.99 -11.69
C ASP A 102 -21.45 24.85 -12.97
N GLU A 103 -21.97 26.08 -12.90
CA GLU A 103 -22.18 27.00 -14.04
C GLU A 103 -20.88 27.60 -14.62
N GLY A 104 -19.78 26.84 -14.69
CA GLY A 104 -18.55 27.33 -15.31
C GLY A 104 -17.29 26.50 -15.14
N GLY A 105 -17.35 25.27 -14.62
CA GLY A 105 -16.18 24.45 -14.34
C GLY A 105 -16.26 23.06 -14.97
N GLU A 106 -15.11 22.52 -15.37
CA GLU A 106 -14.92 21.16 -15.88
C GLU A 106 -15.77 20.12 -15.12
N GLY A 107 -16.39 19.19 -15.84
CA GLY A 107 -17.36 18.22 -15.32
C GLY A 107 -16.81 17.34 -14.20
N LEU A 108 -16.90 17.83 -12.96
CA LEU A 108 -16.33 17.19 -11.79
C LEU A 108 -17.41 16.35 -11.09
N HIS A 109 -17.17 15.05 -11.01
CA HIS A 109 -18.06 14.08 -10.41
C HIS A 109 -17.78 13.95 -8.91
N VAL A 110 -18.84 13.83 -8.11
CA VAL A 110 -18.74 13.60 -6.66
C VAL A 110 -18.69 12.10 -6.39
N HIS A 111 -17.68 11.68 -5.64
CA HIS A 111 -17.47 10.28 -5.26
C HIS A 111 -17.44 10.14 -3.75
N GLU A 112 -17.91 9.00 -3.26
CA GLU A 112 -17.68 8.55 -1.89
C GLU A 112 -16.71 7.38 -1.88
N ALA A 113 -15.74 7.43 -0.98
CA ALA A 113 -14.71 6.42 -0.80
C ALA A 113 -14.47 6.09 0.67
N ARG A 114 -13.98 4.88 0.89
CA ARG A 114 -13.38 4.43 2.15
C ARG A 114 -11.98 5.02 2.22
N LEU A 115 -11.69 5.73 3.31
CA LEU A 115 -10.36 6.28 3.53
C LEU A 115 -9.45 5.22 4.13
N GLN A 116 -8.23 5.10 3.62
CA GLN A 116 -7.21 4.19 4.15
C GLN A 116 -5.85 4.89 4.29
N PRO A 117 -4.96 4.45 5.20
CA PRO A 117 -3.60 4.99 5.27
C PRO A 117 -2.77 4.65 4.03
N ASN A 118 -3.07 3.49 3.41
CA ASN A 118 -2.43 2.97 2.21
C ASN A 118 -3.38 1.98 1.52
N VAL A 119 -2.97 1.43 0.38
CA VAL A 119 -3.79 0.53 -0.47
C VAL A 119 -4.24 -0.75 0.24
N LYS A 120 -3.50 -1.21 1.25
CA LYS A 120 -3.84 -2.40 2.04
C LYS A 120 -4.73 -2.07 3.24
N GLY A 121 -4.87 -0.80 3.61
CA GLY A 121 -5.60 -0.36 4.79
C GLY A 121 -4.97 -0.80 6.12
N CYS A 122 -3.74 -1.30 6.11
CA CYS A 122 -3.07 -1.86 7.28
C CYS A 122 -1.59 -1.49 7.34
N GLY A 123 -1.00 -1.60 8.52
CA GLY A 123 0.43 -1.43 8.73
C GLY A 123 0.84 -1.66 10.17
N TYR A 124 2.06 -1.28 10.51
CA TYR A 124 2.61 -1.45 11.85
C TYR A 124 3.14 -0.10 12.36
N PRO A 125 3.10 0.17 13.67
CA PRO A 125 3.74 1.35 14.24
C PRO A 125 5.25 1.37 13.95
N PRO A 126 5.86 2.55 13.74
CA PRO A 126 5.27 3.89 13.85
C PRO A 126 4.54 4.39 12.59
N ASP A 127 4.60 3.65 11.48
CA ASP A 127 4.05 4.11 10.20
C ASP A 127 2.51 4.13 10.19
N VAL A 128 1.87 3.24 10.95
CA VAL A 128 0.42 3.15 11.06
C VAL A 128 0.00 2.99 12.53
N GLU A 129 -0.62 4.05 13.06
CA GLU A 129 -1.27 4.07 14.37
C GLU A 129 -2.74 4.48 14.21
N CYS A 130 -3.65 3.53 14.38
CA CYS A 130 -5.04 3.73 13.96
C CYS A 130 -5.83 4.61 14.92
N ASN A 131 -5.68 4.39 16.22
CA ASN A 131 -6.51 5.08 17.21
C ASN A 131 -5.98 6.48 17.56
N ASN A 132 -4.66 6.60 17.74
CA ASN A 132 -4.04 7.83 18.23
C ASN A 132 -3.78 8.85 17.11
N THR A 133 -3.45 8.38 15.90
CA THR A 133 -2.97 9.24 14.81
C THR A 133 -3.96 9.29 13.65
N PHE A 134 -4.38 8.14 13.14
CA PHE A 134 -5.24 8.10 11.95
C PHE A 134 -6.67 8.56 12.24
N ALA A 135 -7.34 7.97 13.24
CA ALA A 135 -8.71 8.31 13.58
C ALA A 135 -8.83 9.74 14.14
N SER A 136 -7.83 10.22 14.88
CA SER A 136 -7.83 11.59 15.41
C SER A 136 -7.64 12.63 14.30
N ALA A 137 -6.83 12.35 13.28
CA ALA A 137 -6.60 13.26 12.16
C ALA A 137 -7.74 13.26 11.14
N TYR A 138 -8.28 12.09 10.80
CA TYR A 138 -9.20 11.91 9.66
C TYR A 138 -10.63 11.54 10.06
N GLY A 139 -10.88 11.15 11.31
CA GLY A 139 -12.19 10.76 11.82
C GLY A 139 -13.07 11.92 12.29
N ILE A 140 -12.69 13.17 12.02
CA ILE A 140 -13.47 14.35 12.39
C ILE A 140 -14.47 14.65 11.27
N LEU A 141 -15.77 14.61 11.57
CA LEU A 141 -16.83 14.89 10.61
C LEU A 141 -16.68 16.30 10.00
N GLY A 142 -16.77 16.40 8.67
CA GLY A 142 -16.61 17.64 7.91
C GLY A 142 -15.17 18.15 7.80
N ALA A 143 -14.17 17.41 8.29
CA ALA A 143 -12.77 17.79 8.12
C ALA A 143 -12.34 17.63 6.67
N ASN A 144 -11.59 18.62 6.18
CA ASN A 144 -11.02 18.65 4.84
C ASN A 144 -9.51 18.39 4.90
N PHE A 145 -9.03 17.49 4.06
CA PHE A 145 -7.60 17.16 3.94
C PHE A 145 -7.26 16.66 2.55
N SER A 146 -5.98 16.71 2.19
CA SER A 146 -5.48 16.15 0.95
C SER A 146 -5.50 14.62 0.98
N CYS A 147 -5.99 14.01 -0.08
CA CYS A 147 -6.03 12.57 -0.27
C CYS A 147 -5.80 12.21 -1.75
N TYR A 148 -5.48 10.95 -2.00
CA TYR A 148 -5.30 10.41 -3.34
C TYR A 148 -6.37 9.35 -3.60
N TYR A 149 -6.93 9.33 -4.81
CA TYR A 149 -7.98 8.39 -5.19
C TYR A 149 -7.49 7.44 -6.27
N SER A 150 -8.03 6.22 -6.27
CA SER A 150 -7.68 5.21 -7.28
C SER A 150 -8.51 5.43 -8.55
N LEU A 151 -7.84 5.39 -9.70
CA LEU A 151 -8.50 5.43 -11.02
C LEU A 151 -9.19 4.10 -11.35
N ILE A 152 -8.77 2.99 -10.71
CA ILE A 152 -9.33 1.65 -10.89
C ILE A 152 -10.52 1.40 -9.94
N ASP A 153 -10.42 1.81 -8.68
CA ASP A 153 -11.49 1.73 -7.68
C ASP A 153 -11.79 3.10 -7.06
N PRO A 154 -12.76 3.85 -7.61
CA PRO A 154 -13.14 5.16 -7.07
C PRO A 154 -13.76 5.10 -5.66
N THR A 155 -14.01 3.91 -5.08
CA THR A 155 -14.43 3.74 -3.68
C THR A 155 -13.25 3.70 -2.70
N LEU A 156 -12.02 3.84 -3.18
CA LEU A 156 -10.80 3.81 -2.36
C LEU A 156 -10.07 5.14 -2.44
N ALA A 157 -9.81 5.74 -1.27
CA ALA A 157 -8.96 6.91 -1.13
C ALA A 157 -7.88 6.63 -0.09
N ILE A 158 -6.66 7.13 -0.32
CA ILE A 158 -5.53 6.96 0.58
C ILE A 158 -4.94 8.30 1.00
N THR A 159 -4.38 8.37 2.21
CA THR A 159 -3.78 9.60 2.73
C THR A 159 -2.32 9.78 2.32
N GLN A 160 -1.59 8.69 2.11
CA GLN A 160 -0.18 8.73 1.72
C GLN A 160 0.04 8.02 0.39
N LEU A 161 0.52 8.77 -0.61
CA LEU A 161 0.95 8.24 -1.89
C LEU A 161 2.42 8.59 -2.14
N ASN A 162 3.29 7.58 -2.19
CA ASN A 162 4.67 7.76 -2.61
C ASN A 162 5.06 6.69 -3.62
N ILE A 163 4.63 6.89 -4.87
CA ILE A 163 4.89 5.96 -5.97
C ILE A 163 6.39 5.82 -6.26
N ALA A 164 7.17 6.90 -6.10
CA ALA A 164 8.62 6.84 -6.33
C ALA A 164 9.31 5.89 -5.34
N LYS A 165 8.97 5.98 -4.05
CA LYS A 165 9.48 5.08 -3.01
C LYS A 165 9.06 3.64 -3.27
N VAL A 166 7.77 3.40 -3.53
CA VAL A 166 7.24 2.06 -3.80
C VAL A 166 7.94 1.41 -5.00
N ARG A 167 8.14 2.16 -6.09
CA ARG A 167 8.87 1.67 -7.28
C ARG A 167 10.32 1.35 -6.97
N ALA A 168 11.02 2.20 -6.22
CA ALA A 168 12.41 1.96 -5.86
C ALA A 168 12.57 0.70 -4.98
N GLU A 169 11.73 0.55 -3.95
CA GLU A 169 11.73 -0.64 -3.09
C GLU A 169 11.45 -1.92 -3.88
N LEU A 170 10.48 -1.88 -4.80
CA LEU A 170 10.18 -2.99 -5.70
C LEU A 170 11.39 -3.37 -6.57
N ILE A 171 12.06 -2.38 -7.18
CA ILE A 171 13.26 -2.62 -8.00
C ILE A 171 14.34 -3.29 -7.16
N TYR A 172 14.67 -2.74 -5.98
CA TYR A 172 15.72 -3.31 -5.13
C TYR A 172 15.40 -4.74 -4.68
N CYS A 173 14.15 -5.02 -4.30
CA CYS A 173 13.70 -6.35 -3.89
C CYS A 173 13.82 -7.39 -5.01
N LEU A 174 13.65 -6.97 -6.28
CA LEU A 174 13.81 -7.85 -7.43
C LEU A 174 15.27 -7.98 -7.84
N THR A 175 15.98 -6.86 -8.05
CA THR A 175 17.30 -6.87 -8.69
C THR A 175 18.39 -7.48 -7.80
N ILE A 176 18.41 -7.15 -6.50
CA ILE A 176 19.49 -7.57 -5.60
C ILE A 176 19.59 -9.11 -5.48
N PRO A 177 18.53 -9.84 -5.07
CA PRO A 177 18.63 -11.29 -4.94
C PRO A 177 18.81 -12.00 -6.28
N ILE A 178 18.22 -11.48 -7.37
CA ILE A 178 18.37 -12.08 -8.71
C ILE A 178 19.83 -11.95 -9.19
N ILE A 179 20.43 -10.78 -9.07
CA ILE A 179 21.83 -10.57 -9.50
C ILE A 179 22.78 -11.44 -8.67
N LEU A 180 22.60 -11.48 -7.34
CA LEU A 180 23.43 -12.32 -6.47
C LEU A 180 23.28 -13.81 -6.81
N PHE A 181 22.06 -14.27 -7.06
CA PHE A 181 21.81 -15.64 -7.48
C PHE A 181 22.47 -15.96 -8.83
N VAL A 182 22.31 -15.10 -9.84
CA VAL A 182 22.92 -15.29 -11.17
C VAL A 182 24.44 -15.32 -11.09
N ILE A 183 25.07 -14.40 -10.36
CA ILE A 183 26.52 -14.38 -10.18
C ILE A 183 27.00 -15.68 -9.51
N SER A 184 26.30 -16.14 -8.47
CA SER A 184 26.64 -17.41 -7.81
C SER A 184 26.51 -18.60 -8.74
N VAL A 185 25.44 -18.70 -9.53
CA VAL A 185 25.22 -19.81 -10.46
C VAL A 185 26.22 -19.79 -11.61
N VAL A 186 26.64 -18.62 -12.10
CA VAL A 186 27.65 -18.51 -13.16
C VAL A 186 29.04 -18.91 -12.66
N TYR A 187 29.34 -18.69 -11.38
CA TYR A 187 30.61 -19.12 -10.78
C TYR A 187 30.69 -20.64 -10.57
N LEU A 188 29.59 -21.25 -10.12
CA LEU A 188 29.49 -22.68 -9.77
C LEU A 188 29.52 -23.59 -11.00
#